data_AF-B8BPG8-F1
#
_entry.id   AF-B8BPG8-F1
#
_cell.length_a   1.000
_cell.length_b   1.000
_cell.length_c   1.000
_cell.angle_alpha   90.00
_cell.angle_beta   90.00
_cell.angle_gamma   90.00
#
_symmetry.space_group_name_H-M   'P 1'
#
loop_
_entity.id
_entity.type
_entity.pdbx_description
1 polymer ?
#
loop_
_entity_poly.entity_id
_entity_poly.type
_entity_poly.pdbx_seq_one_letter_code
_entity_poly.pdbx_strand_id
1 'polypeptide(L)'
;MAHAKSNGYHASDATSSLDALSELYGNTFAVVKSMALMAAMDLGIADAIHHHGGAATLSQIVTRVALHPSKVPCLRRLMRVLTLSGVFAVQKLAPGDAAAPADEAEAAVYALTPVSRLLIGAGNQGHMMSMLLHPNFITPFFRISDWLQRELPGPCIFKHTHGRSLWEMADDDAAFNTVVNDGMASDSIFTMDILVREHGEVFQGISSLVDVAGGNGTAAQAIARAFPEVKCSVMDLAHVVAEAPGGTGVEFIAGDMFESVPPANAVFLKVC
;
A
#
# COMPACT_ATOMS: atom_id res chain seq x y z
N MET A 1 -68.13 2.84 4.62
CA MET A 1 -67.35 2.46 3.42
C MET A 1 -66.12 3.37 3.37
N ALA A 2 -64.98 2.86 3.83
CA ALA A 2 -63.65 3.42 3.53
C ALA A 2 -62.65 2.30 3.82
N HIS A 3 -62.22 1.63 2.75
CA HIS A 3 -61.30 0.51 2.80
C HIS A 3 -59.92 0.98 3.25
N ALA A 4 -59.41 0.35 4.31
CA ALA A 4 -58.00 0.38 4.67
C ALA A 4 -57.17 -0.23 3.53
N LYS A 5 -56.24 0.54 2.97
CA LYS A 5 -55.19 0.01 2.10
C LYS A 5 -54.21 -0.76 2.97
N SER A 6 -54.28 -2.08 2.85
CA SER A 6 -53.23 -3.02 3.26
C SER A 6 -51.93 -2.64 2.56
N ASN A 7 -50.92 -2.22 3.33
CA ASN A 7 -49.53 -2.15 2.86
C ASN A 7 -49.02 -3.59 2.74
N GLY A 8 -49.15 -4.17 1.55
CA GLY A 8 -48.51 -5.41 1.19
C GLY A 8 -47.00 -5.22 1.12
N TYR A 9 -46.31 -5.50 2.22
CA TYR A 9 -44.88 -5.83 2.18
C TYR A 9 -44.76 -7.21 1.51
N HIS A 10 -44.41 -7.24 0.24
CA HIS A 10 -44.12 -8.49 -0.46
C HIS A 10 -42.76 -9.01 0.01
N ALA A 11 -42.66 -10.31 0.30
CA ALA A 11 -41.43 -10.94 0.81
C ALA A 11 -40.20 -10.76 -0.11
N SER A 12 -40.42 -10.49 -1.41
CA SER A 12 -39.36 -10.13 -2.38
C SER A 12 -38.70 -8.78 -2.08
N ASP A 13 -39.46 -7.82 -1.55
CA ASP A 13 -38.97 -6.47 -1.24
C ASP A 13 -38.23 -6.42 0.09
N ALA A 14 -38.54 -7.34 1.01
CA ALA A 14 -37.82 -7.49 2.26
C ALA A 14 -36.43 -8.10 2.05
N THR A 15 -36.31 -9.15 1.24
CA THR A 15 -35.01 -9.76 0.91
C THR A 15 -34.11 -8.79 0.14
N SER A 16 -34.65 -8.08 -0.86
CA SER A 16 -33.88 -7.07 -1.59
C SER A 16 -33.41 -5.91 -0.70
N SER A 17 -34.23 -5.50 0.27
CA SER A 17 -33.84 -4.49 1.26
C SER A 17 -32.73 -4.96 2.21
N LEU A 18 -32.74 -6.24 2.61
CA LEU A 18 -31.69 -6.83 3.44
C LEU A 18 -30.36 -6.99 2.68
N ASP A 19 -30.42 -7.39 1.41
CA ASP A 19 -29.24 -7.47 0.56
C ASP A 19 -28.62 -6.09 0.34
N ALA A 20 -29.44 -5.07 0.05
CA ALA A 20 -28.98 -3.69 -0.06
C ALA A 20 -28.39 -3.16 1.25
N LEU A 21 -28.98 -3.50 2.40
CA LEU A 21 -28.44 -3.12 3.70
C LEU A 21 -27.08 -3.80 3.97
N SER A 22 -26.95 -5.07 3.60
CA SER A 22 -25.70 -5.82 3.70
C SER A 22 -24.59 -5.18 2.85
N GLU A 23 -24.92 -4.79 1.62
CA GLU A 23 -24.01 -4.08 0.72
C GLU A 23 -23.59 -2.70 1.28
N LEU A 24 -24.55 -1.94 1.82
CA LEU A 24 -24.27 -0.66 2.45
C LEU A 24 -23.31 -0.79 3.64
N TYR A 25 -23.53 -1.80 4.50
CA TYR A 25 -22.60 -2.10 5.59
C TYR A 25 -21.24 -2.57 5.08
N GLY A 26 -21.21 -3.40 4.03
CA GLY A 26 -19.98 -3.88 3.40
C GLY A 26 -19.09 -2.74 2.90
N ASN A 27 -19.70 -1.75 2.24
CA ASN A 27 -19.00 -0.54 1.79
C ASN A 27 -18.55 0.34 2.96
N THR A 28 -19.44 0.57 3.94
CA THR A 28 -19.14 1.43 5.10
C THR A 28 -17.99 0.87 5.95
N PHE A 29 -17.99 -0.44 6.19
CA PHE A 29 -16.96 -1.10 7.00
C PHE A 29 -15.72 -1.53 6.21
N ALA A 30 -15.63 -1.21 4.91
CA ALA A 30 -14.44 -1.52 4.11
C ALA A 30 -13.16 -0.91 4.71
N VAL A 31 -13.24 0.26 5.35
CA VAL A 31 -12.13 0.90 6.06
C VAL A 31 -11.50 -0.01 7.14
N VAL A 32 -12.30 -0.89 7.75
CA VAL A 32 -11.80 -1.85 8.76
C VAL A 32 -10.80 -2.82 8.14
N LYS A 33 -10.93 -3.16 6.85
CA LYS A 33 -9.97 -4.02 6.14
C LYS A 33 -8.61 -3.33 6.02
N SER A 34 -8.60 -2.05 5.65
CA SER A 34 -7.38 -1.24 5.56
C SER A 34 -6.70 -1.08 6.92
N MET A 35 -7.49 -0.80 7.97
CA MET A 35 -6.95 -0.67 9.33
C MET A 35 -6.46 -2.01 9.90
N ALA A 36 -7.11 -3.11 9.55
CA ALA A 36 -6.64 -4.45 9.90
C ALA A 36 -5.31 -4.78 9.22
N LEU A 37 -5.15 -4.42 7.94
CA LEU A 37 -3.88 -4.55 7.21
C LEU A 37 -2.79 -3.70 7.89
N MET A 38 -3.07 -2.44 8.21
CA MET A 38 -2.12 -1.57 8.93
C MET A 38 -1.66 -2.20 10.24
N ALA A 39 -2.60 -2.66 11.07
CA ALA A 39 -2.26 -3.33 12.32
C ALA A 39 -1.43 -4.60 12.11
N ALA A 40 -1.65 -5.35 11.01
CA ALA A 40 -0.86 -6.52 10.69
C ALA A 40 0.59 -6.17 10.31
N MET A 41 0.78 -5.06 9.59
CA MET A 41 2.11 -4.53 9.26
C MET A 41 2.83 -4.04 10.51
N ASP A 42 2.17 -3.22 11.34
CA ASP A 42 2.74 -2.66 12.57
C ASP A 42 3.17 -3.77 13.56
N LEU A 43 2.39 -4.85 13.61
CA LEU A 43 2.69 -6.01 14.46
C LEU A 43 3.73 -6.97 13.83
N GLY A 44 4.11 -6.80 12.56
CA GLY A 44 5.03 -7.71 11.87
C GLY A 44 4.47 -9.13 11.67
N ILE A 45 3.16 -9.26 11.44
CA ILE A 45 2.49 -10.57 11.35
C ILE A 45 3.02 -11.39 10.17
N ALA A 46 3.23 -10.76 9.01
CA ALA A 46 3.71 -11.46 7.82
C ALA A 46 5.11 -12.04 8.05
N ASP A 47 6.02 -11.28 8.65
CA ASP A 47 7.36 -11.75 9.03
C ASP A 47 7.30 -12.85 10.09
N ALA A 48 6.42 -12.74 11.08
CA ALA A 48 6.23 -13.77 12.10
C ALA A 48 5.81 -15.12 11.50
N ILE A 49 4.91 -15.10 10.51
CA ILE A 49 4.48 -16.31 9.78
C ILE A 49 5.62 -16.80 8.86
N HIS A 50 6.29 -15.89 8.15
CA HIS A 50 7.42 -16.22 7.27
C HIS A 50 8.53 -16.94 8.04
N HIS A 51 8.85 -16.49 9.25
CA HIS A 51 9.85 -17.09 10.12
C HIS A 51 9.57 -18.57 10.44
N HIS A 52 8.31 -18.98 10.45
CA HIS A 52 7.89 -20.37 10.70
C HIS A 52 7.74 -21.19 9.40
N GLY A 53 8.32 -20.74 8.28
CA GLY A 53 8.25 -21.44 7.00
C GLY A 53 7.03 -21.06 6.15
N GLY A 54 6.37 -19.94 6.46
CA GLY A 54 5.23 -19.42 5.69
C GLY A 54 3.87 -19.94 6.14
N ALA A 55 3.83 -20.71 7.22
CA ALA A 55 2.61 -21.13 7.90
C ALA A 55 2.85 -21.17 9.42
N ALA A 56 1.92 -20.67 10.22
CA ALA A 56 2.06 -20.59 11.67
C ALA A 56 0.71 -20.65 12.39
N THR A 57 0.68 -21.27 13.57
CA THR A 57 -0.46 -21.18 14.50
C THR A 57 -0.52 -19.80 15.16
N LEU A 58 -1.65 -19.46 15.78
CA LEU A 58 -1.77 -18.21 16.55
C LEU A 58 -0.72 -18.14 17.68
N SER A 59 -0.45 -19.27 18.35
CA SER A 59 0.55 -19.32 19.44
C SER A 59 1.96 -19.04 18.93
N GLN A 60 2.33 -19.58 17.77
CA GLN A 60 3.61 -19.29 17.12
C GLN A 60 3.75 -17.81 16.73
N ILE A 61 2.70 -17.22 16.14
CA ILE A 61 2.68 -15.79 15.79
C ILE A 61 2.89 -14.93 17.04
N VAL A 62 2.18 -15.22 18.14
CA VAL A 62 2.29 -14.48 19.41
C VAL A 62 3.71 -14.49 19.99
N THR A 63 4.53 -15.51 19.71
CA THR A 63 5.94 -15.53 20.15
C THR A 63 6.83 -14.49 19.48
N ARG A 64 6.36 -13.87 18.38
CA ARG A 64 7.15 -12.96 17.54
C ARG A 64 6.61 -11.54 17.47
N VAL A 65 5.34 -11.34 17.79
CA VAL A 65 4.71 -10.02 17.73
C VAL A 65 4.65 -9.37 19.12
N ALA A 66 4.76 -8.05 19.17
CA ALA A 66 4.59 -7.30 20.41
C ALA A 66 3.10 -7.23 20.80
N LEU A 67 2.62 -8.21 21.57
CA LEU A 67 1.22 -8.31 21.98
C LEU A 67 1.09 -8.56 23.49
N HIS A 68 0.25 -7.77 24.16
CA HIS A 68 -0.10 -8.06 25.55
C HIS A 68 -0.88 -9.39 25.66
N PRO A 69 -0.57 -10.29 26.61
CA PRO A 69 -1.20 -11.61 26.69
C PRO A 69 -2.73 -11.60 26.75
N SER A 70 -3.34 -10.61 27.41
CA SER A 70 -4.80 -10.46 27.47
C SER A 70 -5.46 -10.11 26.13
N LYS A 71 -4.69 -9.76 25.10
CA LYS A 71 -5.17 -9.37 23.77
C LYS A 71 -5.04 -10.48 22.73
N VAL A 72 -4.57 -11.68 23.11
CA VAL A 72 -4.55 -12.85 22.20
C VAL A 72 -5.92 -13.14 21.56
N PRO A 73 -7.06 -13.08 22.28
CA PRO A 73 -8.37 -13.23 21.65
C PRO A 73 -8.70 -12.12 20.64
N CYS A 74 -8.18 -10.89 20.85
CA CYS A 74 -8.33 -9.79 19.90
C CYS A 74 -7.50 -10.01 18.64
N LEU A 75 -6.24 -10.47 18.77
CA LEU A 75 -5.41 -10.84 17.63
C LEU A 75 -6.07 -11.93 16.79
N ARG A 76 -6.70 -12.92 17.43
CA ARG A 76 -7.47 -13.96 16.71
C ARG A 76 -8.58 -13.36 15.84
N ARG A 77 -9.31 -12.36 16.34
CA ARG A 77 -10.35 -11.66 15.57
C ARG A 77 -9.75 -10.85 14.43
N LEU A 78 -8.62 -10.19 14.64
CA LEU A 78 -7.88 -9.48 13.60
C LEU A 78 -7.45 -10.45 12.48
N MET A 79 -6.87 -11.60 12.84
CA MET A 79 -6.49 -12.64 11.87
C MET A 79 -7.68 -13.14 11.06
N ARG A 80 -8.87 -13.31 11.67
CA ARG A 80 -10.09 -13.66 10.93
C ARG A 80 -10.44 -12.63 9.85
N VAL A 81 -10.39 -11.33 10.19
CA VAL A 81 -10.63 -10.24 9.21
C VAL A 81 -9.62 -10.30 8.07
N LEU A 82 -8.34 -10.48 8.39
CA LEU A 82 -7.27 -10.56 7.40
C LEU A 82 -7.38 -11.80 6.51
N THR A 83 -7.85 -12.93 7.05
CA THR A 83 -8.11 -14.13 6.25
C THR A 83 -9.33 -13.99 5.34
N LEU A 84 -10.41 -13.38 5.84
CA LEU A 84 -11.61 -13.10 5.04
C LEU A 84 -11.35 -12.05 3.95
N SER A 85 -10.37 -11.17 4.18
CA SER A 85 -9.94 -10.16 3.20
C SER A 85 -8.90 -10.71 2.21
N GLY A 86 -8.50 -11.98 2.33
CA GLY A 86 -7.54 -12.63 1.43
C GLY A 86 -6.06 -12.26 1.67
N VAL A 87 -5.76 -11.47 2.70
CA VAL A 87 -4.38 -11.10 3.06
C VAL A 87 -3.63 -12.34 3.55
N PHE A 88 -4.25 -13.14 4.41
CA PHE A 88 -3.73 -14.44 4.84
C PHE A 88 -4.70 -15.57 4.47
N ALA A 89 -4.25 -16.82 4.52
CA ALA A 89 -5.11 -17.99 4.36
C ALA A 89 -5.14 -18.82 5.64
N VAL A 90 -6.16 -19.66 5.81
CA VAL A 90 -6.18 -20.71 6.83
C VAL A 90 -6.02 -22.06 6.14
N GLN A 91 -5.01 -22.84 6.51
CA GLN A 91 -4.88 -24.21 6.04
C GLN A 91 -5.88 -25.10 6.76
N LYS A 92 -6.67 -25.85 5.99
CA LYS A 92 -7.48 -26.93 6.56
C LYS A 92 -6.57 -28.13 6.80
N LEU A 93 -6.41 -28.54 8.06
CA LEU A 93 -5.78 -29.82 8.38
C LEU A 93 -6.62 -30.95 7.76
N ALA A 94 -5.94 -31.97 7.20
CA ALA A 94 -6.61 -33.14 6.67
C ALA A 94 -7.41 -33.84 7.78
N PRO A 95 -8.62 -34.35 7.49
CA PRO A 95 -9.41 -35.09 8.46
C PRO A 95 -8.75 -36.45 8.71
N GLY A 96 -7.80 -36.52 9.63
CA GLY A 96 -7.05 -37.74 9.92
C GLY A 96 -6.14 -37.68 11.14
N ASP A 97 -5.65 -36.51 11.53
CA ASP A 97 -4.79 -36.37 12.71
C ASP A 97 -5.64 -36.06 13.96
N ALA A 98 -5.86 -37.12 14.73
CA ALA A 98 -6.74 -37.15 15.90
C ALA A 98 -6.20 -36.29 17.06
N ALA A 99 -6.91 -35.19 17.33
CA ALA A 99 -7.29 -34.65 18.63
C ALA A 99 -7.69 -33.18 18.36
N ALA A 100 -8.91 -32.95 17.89
CA ALA A 100 -9.41 -31.58 17.75
C ALA A 100 -9.31 -30.89 19.12
N PRO A 101 -8.54 -29.80 19.25
CA PRO A 101 -8.60 -28.98 20.46
C PRO A 101 -10.05 -28.53 20.65
N ALA A 102 -10.46 -28.34 21.91
CA ALA A 102 -11.81 -27.87 22.23
C ALA A 102 -12.16 -26.50 21.59
N ASP A 103 -11.17 -25.80 21.03
CA ASP A 103 -11.31 -24.58 20.23
C ASP A 103 -10.64 -24.75 18.85
N GLU A 104 -11.42 -25.07 17.80
CA GLU A 104 -10.96 -25.18 16.40
C GLU A 104 -10.18 -23.94 15.92
N ALA A 105 -10.42 -22.78 16.55
CA ALA A 105 -9.75 -21.53 16.21
C ALA A 105 -8.33 -21.39 16.79
N GLU A 106 -7.94 -22.24 17.75
CA GLU A 106 -6.58 -22.32 18.28
C GLU A 106 -5.70 -23.30 17.48
N ALA A 107 -6.35 -24.28 16.83
CA ALA A 107 -5.75 -25.20 15.87
C ALA A 107 -5.51 -24.60 14.47
N ALA A 108 -6.07 -23.41 14.20
CA ALA A 108 -5.97 -22.77 12.90
C ALA A 108 -4.51 -22.45 12.55
N VAL A 109 -4.05 -22.99 11.42
CA VAL A 109 -2.73 -22.68 10.85
C VAL A 109 -2.92 -21.59 9.80
N TYR A 110 -2.41 -20.39 10.09
CA TYR A 110 -2.42 -19.26 9.17
C TYR A 110 -1.26 -19.35 8.20
N ALA A 111 -1.49 -19.09 6.92
CA ALA A 111 -0.50 -19.18 5.86
C ALA A 111 -0.40 -17.89 5.06
N LEU A 112 0.81 -17.64 4.54
CA LEU A 112 1.05 -16.54 3.61
C LEU A 112 0.35 -16.79 2.27
N THR A 113 -0.39 -15.80 1.79
CA THR A 113 -0.88 -15.70 0.40
C THR A 113 0.09 -14.89 -0.46
N PRO A 114 -0.06 -14.87 -1.81
CA PRO A 114 0.69 -13.95 -2.66
C PRO A 114 0.60 -12.48 -2.19
N VAL A 115 -0.56 -12.04 -1.66
CA VAL A 115 -0.75 -10.69 -1.13
C VAL A 115 0.15 -10.44 0.08
N SER A 116 0.07 -11.27 1.12
CA SER A 116 0.94 -11.11 2.30
C SER A 116 2.43 -11.30 2.01
N ARG A 117 2.79 -12.01 0.91
CA ARG A 117 4.19 -12.14 0.49
C ARG A 117 4.77 -10.84 -0.03
N LEU A 118 3.94 -9.91 -0.51
CA LEU A 118 4.39 -8.57 -0.85
C LEU A 118 4.82 -7.76 0.39
N LEU A 119 4.50 -8.22 1.59
CA LEU A 119 4.86 -7.54 2.84
C LEU A 119 6.18 -8.04 3.45
N ILE A 120 6.89 -8.95 2.78
CA ILE A 120 8.12 -9.56 3.31
C ILE A 120 9.26 -9.49 2.28
N GLY A 121 10.50 -9.48 2.78
CA GLY A 121 11.71 -9.60 1.95
C GLY A 121 12.10 -8.32 1.20
N ALA A 122 12.97 -8.50 0.19
CA ALA A 122 13.45 -7.42 -0.67
C ALA A 122 12.33 -6.97 -1.61
N GLY A 123 12.16 -5.66 -1.78
CA GLY A 123 11.04 -5.11 -2.54
C GLY A 123 9.69 -5.24 -1.83
N ASN A 124 9.69 -5.43 -0.50
CA ASN A 124 8.45 -5.39 0.26
C ASN A 124 7.71 -4.07 0.02
N GLN A 125 6.39 -4.15 -0.02
CA GLN A 125 5.45 -3.05 -0.24
C GLN A 125 4.96 -2.42 1.06
N GLY A 126 5.58 -2.77 2.19
CA GLY A 126 5.17 -2.30 3.52
C GLY A 126 5.26 -0.78 3.65
N HIS A 127 6.33 -0.16 3.16
CA HIS A 127 6.48 1.29 3.18
C HIS A 127 5.46 1.99 2.27
N MET A 128 5.20 1.46 1.07
CA MET A 128 4.16 2.01 0.18
C MET A 128 2.79 1.98 0.84
N MET A 129 2.40 0.84 1.43
CA MET A 129 1.13 0.73 2.16
C MET A 129 1.10 1.65 3.39
N SER A 130 2.22 1.82 4.10
CA SER A 130 2.32 2.72 5.25
C SER A 130 2.14 4.19 4.85
N MET A 131 2.71 4.61 3.71
CA MET A 131 2.50 5.93 3.13
C MET A 131 1.03 6.16 2.77
N LEU A 132 0.41 5.22 2.03
CA LEU A 132 -0.99 5.33 1.61
C LEU A 132 -1.98 5.37 2.79
N LEU A 133 -1.65 4.69 3.89
CA LEU A 133 -2.46 4.64 5.11
C LEU A 133 -2.06 5.71 6.14
N HIS A 134 -1.05 6.53 5.84
CA HIS A 134 -0.61 7.59 6.73
C HIS A 134 -1.72 8.63 6.95
N PRO A 135 -1.91 9.16 8.18
CA PRO A 135 -2.98 10.12 8.46
C PRO A 135 -3.04 11.32 7.52
N ASN A 136 -1.89 11.85 7.07
CA ASN A 136 -1.85 12.97 6.12
C ASN A 136 -2.44 12.61 4.74
N PHE A 137 -2.32 11.36 4.30
CA PHE A 137 -2.94 10.88 3.06
C PHE A 137 -4.42 10.51 3.24
N ILE A 138 -4.81 10.04 4.42
CA ILE A 138 -6.20 9.63 4.69
C ILE A 138 -7.11 10.83 4.98
N THR A 139 -6.60 11.85 5.69
CA THR A 139 -7.40 13.01 6.14
C THR A 139 -8.16 13.73 5.00
N PRO A 140 -7.57 13.93 3.81
CA PRO A 140 -8.27 14.53 2.68
C PRO A 140 -9.57 13.82 2.28
N PHE A 141 -9.67 12.48 2.45
CA PHE A 141 -10.88 11.74 2.09
C PHE A 141 -12.09 12.12 2.93
N PHE A 142 -11.91 12.62 4.16
CA PHE A 142 -13.00 13.14 4.99
C PHE A 142 -13.55 14.48 4.49
N ARG A 143 -12.91 15.11 3.50
CA ARG A 143 -13.23 16.46 2.99
C ARG A 143 -13.69 16.44 1.53
N ILE A 144 -13.91 15.26 0.93
CA ILE A 144 -14.33 15.14 -0.47
C ILE A 144 -15.61 15.93 -0.75
N SER A 145 -16.62 15.82 0.11
CA SER A 145 -17.90 16.53 -0.07
C SER A 145 -17.72 18.05 -0.11
N ASP A 146 -16.84 18.58 0.72
CA ASP A 146 -16.59 20.02 0.83
C ASP A 146 -15.72 20.52 -0.34
N TRP A 147 -14.78 19.71 -0.79
CA TRP A 147 -13.95 19.98 -1.97
C TRP A 147 -14.78 19.98 -3.26
N LEU A 148 -15.70 19.02 -3.42
CA LEU A 148 -16.60 18.92 -4.59
C LEU A 148 -17.57 20.11 -4.72
N GLN A 149 -17.83 20.85 -3.64
CA GLN A 149 -18.68 22.05 -3.66
C GLN A 149 -17.92 23.30 -4.12
N ARG A 150 -16.61 23.20 -4.39
CA ARG A 150 -15.79 24.34 -4.81
C ARG A 150 -15.74 24.46 -6.33
N GLU A 151 -15.71 25.70 -6.81
CA GLU A 151 -15.52 25.98 -8.24
C GLU A 151 -14.09 25.70 -8.69
N LEU A 152 -13.94 25.35 -9.96
CA LEU A 152 -12.63 25.19 -10.61
C LEU A 152 -12.25 26.50 -11.35
N PRO A 153 -10.95 26.85 -11.44
CA PRO A 153 -9.81 26.10 -10.91
C PRO A 153 -9.63 26.32 -9.40
N GLY A 154 -9.43 25.22 -8.68
CA GLY A 154 -9.16 25.21 -7.24
C GLY A 154 -8.00 24.29 -6.91
N PRO A 155 -7.46 24.35 -5.67
CA PRO A 155 -6.42 23.42 -5.24
C PRO A 155 -6.91 21.96 -5.28
N CYS A 156 -6.00 21.02 -5.44
CA CYS A 156 -6.31 19.60 -5.25
C CYS A 156 -6.79 19.34 -3.80
N ILE A 157 -7.46 18.22 -3.58
CA ILE A 157 -8.06 17.90 -2.27
C ILE A 157 -7.05 17.87 -1.12
N PHE A 158 -5.81 17.47 -1.39
CA PHE A 158 -4.73 17.48 -0.41
C PHE A 158 -4.41 18.91 0.03
N LYS A 159 -4.14 19.81 -0.93
CA LYS A 159 -3.85 21.23 -0.64
C LYS A 159 -5.05 21.97 -0.06
N HIS A 160 -6.27 21.60 -0.46
CA HIS A 160 -7.49 22.12 0.16
C HIS A 160 -7.58 21.76 1.65
N THR A 161 -7.24 20.52 2.01
CA THR A 161 -7.35 20.00 3.37
C THR A 161 -6.26 20.53 4.29
N HIS A 162 -5.02 20.57 3.79
CA HIS A 162 -3.84 20.87 4.60
C HIS A 162 -3.31 22.30 4.44
N GLY A 163 -3.85 23.07 3.49
CA GLY A 163 -3.38 24.42 3.16
C GLY A 163 -2.06 24.46 2.38
N ARG A 164 -1.37 23.32 2.25
CA ARG A 164 -0.09 23.13 1.56
C ARG A 164 -0.18 21.91 0.64
N SER A 165 0.56 21.92 -0.46
CA SER A 165 0.71 20.76 -1.34
C SER A 165 1.42 19.62 -0.62
N LEU A 166 1.37 18.42 -1.19
CA LEU A 166 2.10 17.26 -0.68
C LEU A 166 3.61 17.56 -0.55
N TRP A 167 4.18 18.17 -1.58
CA TRP A 167 5.60 18.48 -1.67
C TRP A 167 6.02 19.62 -0.73
N GLU A 168 5.20 20.67 -0.61
CA GLU A 168 5.41 21.74 0.37
C GLU A 168 5.41 21.18 1.80
N MET A 169 4.53 20.22 2.11
CA MET A 169 4.49 19.57 3.41
C MET A 169 5.69 18.65 3.67
N ALA A 170 6.13 17.90 2.65
CA ALA A 170 7.31 17.05 2.77
C ALA A 170 8.59 17.86 3.01
N ASP A 171 8.76 18.97 2.30
CA ASP A 171 9.91 19.89 2.49
C ASP A 171 9.99 20.44 3.93
N ASP A 172 8.83 20.74 4.53
CA ASP A 172 8.74 21.29 5.90
C ASP A 172 8.86 20.23 7.03
N ASP A 173 8.59 18.95 6.74
CA ASP A 173 8.51 17.87 7.74
C ASP A 173 9.32 16.64 7.30
N ALA A 174 10.53 16.51 7.84
CA ALA A 174 11.46 15.42 7.53
C ALA A 174 10.89 14.02 7.82
N ALA A 175 10.03 13.87 8.83
CA ALA A 175 9.42 12.57 9.14
C ALA A 175 8.39 12.21 8.06
N PHE A 176 7.59 13.18 7.61
CA PHE A 176 6.67 12.98 6.51
C PHE A 176 7.39 12.76 5.18
N ASN A 177 8.47 13.50 4.92
CA ASN A 177 9.34 13.31 3.76
C ASN A 177 9.90 11.88 3.69
N THR A 178 10.39 11.37 4.83
CA THR A 178 10.89 9.98 4.94
C THR A 178 9.80 8.98 4.57
N VAL A 179 8.58 9.13 5.11
CA VAL A 179 7.44 8.24 4.80
C VAL A 179 7.11 8.26 3.30
N VAL A 180 7.11 9.44 2.67
CA VAL A 180 6.85 9.58 1.23
C VAL A 180 7.96 8.91 0.43
N ASN A 181 9.21 9.24 0.70
CA ASN A 181 10.37 8.72 -0.04
C ASN A 181 10.52 7.20 0.09
N ASP A 182 10.33 6.65 1.30
CA ASP A 182 10.36 5.21 1.53
C ASP A 182 9.22 4.49 0.81
N GLY A 183 8.02 5.09 0.78
CA GLY A 183 6.88 4.58 0.03
C GLY A 183 7.16 4.52 -1.48
N MET A 184 7.61 5.63 -2.06
CA MET A 184 7.94 5.72 -3.49
C MET A 184 9.10 4.80 -3.89
N ALA A 185 10.11 4.67 -3.04
CA ALA A 185 11.24 3.77 -3.27
C ALA A 185 10.81 2.30 -3.21
N SER A 186 9.98 1.93 -2.24
CA SER A 186 9.42 0.58 -2.09
C SER A 186 8.62 0.15 -3.32
N ASP A 187 7.74 1.01 -3.84
CA ASP A 187 7.02 0.75 -5.09
C ASP A 187 7.97 0.68 -6.30
N SER A 188 8.95 1.58 -6.37
CA SER A 188 9.92 1.60 -7.46
C SER A 188 10.78 0.34 -7.53
N ILE A 189 11.25 -0.18 -6.39
CA ILE A 189 12.01 -1.44 -6.36
C ILE A 189 11.19 -2.57 -6.98
N PHE A 190 9.92 -2.70 -6.60
CA PHE A 190 9.06 -3.77 -7.07
C PHE A 190 8.69 -3.63 -8.54
N THR A 191 8.22 -2.45 -8.95
CA THR A 191 7.77 -2.19 -10.32
C THR A 191 8.94 -2.26 -11.30
N MET A 192 10.12 -1.77 -10.93
CA MET A 192 11.29 -1.77 -11.81
C MET A 192 11.92 -3.16 -11.93
N ASP A 193 11.86 -4.01 -10.91
CA ASP A 193 12.26 -5.43 -11.04
C ASP A 193 11.46 -6.12 -12.16
N ILE A 194 10.14 -5.92 -12.17
CA ILE A 194 9.26 -6.47 -13.20
C ILE A 194 9.55 -5.82 -14.56
N LEU A 195 9.61 -4.48 -14.62
CA LEU A 195 9.83 -3.76 -15.88
C LEU A 195 11.14 -4.17 -16.54
N VAL A 196 12.24 -4.22 -15.79
CA VAL A 196 13.54 -4.61 -16.33
C VAL A 196 13.54 -6.07 -16.81
N ARG A 197 12.88 -6.96 -16.05
CA ARG A 197 12.86 -8.40 -16.34
C ARG A 197 11.97 -8.79 -17.50
N GLU A 198 10.81 -8.15 -17.64
CA GLU A 198 9.76 -8.52 -18.60
C GLU A 198 9.67 -7.57 -19.80
N HIS A 199 10.12 -6.33 -19.65
CA HIS A 199 9.96 -5.25 -20.63
C HIS A 199 11.25 -4.44 -20.84
N GLY A 200 12.41 -5.05 -20.58
CA GLY A 200 13.71 -4.39 -20.68
C GLY A 200 14.05 -3.85 -22.08
N GLU A 201 13.40 -4.38 -23.12
CA GLU A 201 13.56 -3.93 -24.51
C GLU A 201 13.24 -2.45 -24.72
N VAL A 202 12.41 -1.84 -23.87
CA VAL A 202 12.09 -0.41 -23.95
C VAL A 202 13.32 0.48 -23.74
N PHE A 203 14.38 -0.04 -23.10
CA PHE A 203 15.62 0.67 -22.84
C PHE A 203 16.70 0.44 -23.91
N GLN A 204 16.48 -0.48 -24.86
CA GLN A 204 17.47 -0.80 -25.88
C GLN A 204 17.65 0.34 -26.89
N GLY A 205 18.90 0.65 -27.20
CA GLY A 205 19.26 1.69 -28.17
C GLY A 205 19.17 3.12 -27.63
N ILE A 206 18.80 3.32 -26.36
CA ILE A 206 18.88 4.61 -25.69
C ILE A 206 20.32 4.81 -25.19
N SER A 207 20.94 5.94 -25.54
CA SER A 207 22.28 6.27 -25.02
C SER A 207 22.27 7.12 -23.75
N SER A 208 21.20 7.88 -23.50
CA SER A 208 21.04 8.65 -22.27
C SER A 208 19.58 8.83 -21.88
N LEU A 209 19.31 8.78 -20.58
CA LEU A 209 17.98 8.86 -20.00
C LEU A 209 17.97 9.81 -18.80
N VAL A 210 16.94 10.67 -18.73
CA VAL A 210 16.64 11.47 -17.54
C VAL A 210 15.35 10.97 -16.91
N ASP A 211 15.45 10.52 -15.65
CA ASP A 211 14.34 10.13 -14.79
C ASP A 211 13.80 11.38 -14.09
N VAL A 212 12.65 11.88 -14.55
CA VAL A 212 12.06 13.14 -14.10
C VAL A 212 11.10 12.86 -12.95
N ALA A 213 11.22 13.64 -11.87
CA ALA A 213 10.64 13.32 -10.56
C ALA A 213 11.07 11.92 -10.08
N GLY A 214 12.34 11.57 -10.33
CA GLY A 214 12.90 10.24 -10.07
C GLY A 214 13.23 9.96 -8.60
N GLY A 215 12.98 10.92 -7.71
CA GLY A 215 13.17 10.78 -6.27
C GLY A 215 14.62 10.52 -5.89
N ASN A 216 14.83 9.50 -5.05
CA ASN A 216 16.15 8.99 -4.67
C ASN A 216 16.85 8.19 -5.80
N GLY A 217 16.30 8.19 -7.01
CA GLY A 217 16.89 7.56 -8.19
C GLY A 217 16.79 6.04 -8.20
N THR A 218 15.89 5.44 -7.42
CA THR A 218 15.72 3.98 -7.37
C THR A 218 15.46 3.40 -8.76
N ALA A 219 14.60 4.04 -9.56
CA ALA A 219 14.29 3.56 -10.91
C ALA A 219 15.45 3.75 -11.87
N ALA A 220 16.04 4.95 -11.94
CA ALA A 220 17.26 5.21 -12.71
C ALA A 220 18.41 4.24 -12.37
N GLN A 221 18.61 3.91 -11.09
CA GLN A 221 19.62 2.95 -10.66
C GLN A 221 19.33 1.53 -11.15
N ALA A 222 18.06 1.09 -11.15
CA ALA A 222 17.69 -0.20 -11.68
C ALA A 222 17.98 -0.29 -13.19
N ILE A 223 17.64 0.78 -13.94
CA ILE A 223 17.94 0.88 -15.38
C ILE A 223 19.45 0.85 -15.61
N ALA A 224 20.22 1.71 -14.92
CA ALA A 224 21.67 1.80 -15.09
C ALA A 224 22.41 0.48 -14.77
N ARG A 225 21.89 -0.30 -13.82
CA ARG A 225 22.45 -1.63 -13.49
C ARG A 225 22.14 -2.67 -14.56
N ALA A 226 20.95 -2.63 -15.15
CA ALA A 226 20.53 -3.58 -16.17
C ALA A 226 21.06 -3.26 -17.57
N PHE A 227 21.25 -1.97 -17.86
CA PHE A 227 21.71 -1.43 -19.14
C PHE A 227 22.88 -0.47 -18.92
N PRO A 228 24.10 -0.97 -18.64
CA PRO A 228 25.27 -0.14 -18.31
C PRO A 228 25.67 0.87 -19.40
N GLU A 229 25.23 0.65 -20.64
CA GLU A 229 25.42 1.56 -21.77
C GLU A 229 24.54 2.82 -21.72
N VAL A 230 23.46 2.81 -20.92
CA VAL A 230 22.52 3.93 -20.79
C VAL A 230 23.03 4.89 -19.72
N LYS A 231 23.47 6.09 -20.12
CA LYS A 231 23.79 7.14 -19.14
C LYS A 231 22.50 7.62 -18.47
N CYS A 232 22.32 7.29 -17.19
CA CYS A 232 21.15 7.70 -16.42
C CYS A 232 21.43 8.96 -15.57
N SER A 233 20.44 9.86 -15.54
CA SER A 233 20.38 11.01 -14.63
C SER A 233 19.00 11.07 -13.99
N VAL A 234 18.91 11.69 -12.82
CA VAL A 234 17.67 11.89 -12.07
C VAL A 234 17.49 13.39 -11.89
N MET A 235 16.30 13.88 -12.24
CA MET A 235 15.89 15.26 -11.98
C MET A 235 14.78 15.28 -10.94
N ASP A 236 14.95 16.05 -9.88
CA ASP A 236 13.91 16.24 -8.86
C ASP A 236 14.05 17.61 -8.17
N LEU A 237 13.13 17.92 -7.26
CA LEU A 237 13.17 19.13 -6.43
C LEU A 237 14.45 19.18 -5.59
N ALA A 238 14.89 20.40 -5.27
CA ALA A 238 16.15 20.62 -4.58
C ALA A 238 16.27 19.89 -3.23
N HIS A 239 15.19 19.85 -2.44
CA HIS A 239 15.19 19.14 -1.15
C HIS A 239 15.30 17.61 -1.32
N VAL A 240 14.69 17.05 -2.37
CA VAL A 240 14.76 15.61 -2.68
C VAL A 240 16.18 15.24 -3.13
N VAL A 241 16.77 16.02 -4.04
CA VAL A 241 18.15 15.80 -4.53
C VAL A 241 19.18 15.96 -3.41
N ALA A 242 18.95 16.87 -2.45
CA ALA A 242 19.84 17.05 -1.31
C ALA A 242 19.94 15.81 -0.41
N GLU A 243 18.90 14.97 -0.37
CA GLU A 243 18.87 13.72 0.38
C GLU A 243 19.23 12.48 -0.47
N ALA A 244 19.56 12.69 -1.75
CA ALA A 244 19.85 11.59 -2.66
C ALA A 244 21.08 10.76 -2.22
N PRO A 245 21.04 9.43 -2.39
CA PRO A 245 22.15 8.57 -2.04
C PRO A 245 23.37 8.83 -2.93
N GLY A 246 24.55 8.94 -2.32
CA GLY A 246 25.82 9.02 -3.04
C GLY A 246 26.31 7.67 -3.57
N GLY A 247 27.21 7.70 -4.57
CA GLY A 247 27.90 6.50 -5.06
C GLY A 247 27.04 5.54 -5.89
N THR A 248 25.91 6.02 -6.44
CA THR A 248 24.93 5.20 -7.18
C THR A 248 25.27 4.99 -8.65
N GLY A 249 26.22 5.74 -9.21
CA GLY A 249 26.52 5.75 -10.65
C GLY A 249 25.52 6.54 -11.50
N VAL A 250 24.57 7.23 -10.85
CA VAL A 250 23.56 8.09 -11.49
C VAL A 250 23.82 9.55 -11.10
N GLU A 251 23.63 10.46 -12.05
CA GLU A 251 23.79 11.91 -11.86
C GLU A 251 22.48 12.53 -11.34
N PHE A 252 22.51 13.23 -10.20
CA PHE A 252 21.34 13.92 -9.65
C PHE A 252 21.36 15.42 -9.99
N ILE A 253 20.22 15.93 -10.44
CA ILE A 253 20.04 17.29 -10.96
C ILE A 253 18.84 17.92 -10.25
N ALA A 254 19.08 18.95 -9.43
CA ALA A 254 18.01 19.71 -8.83
C ALA A 254 17.34 20.64 -9.86
N GLY A 255 16.01 20.67 -9.91
CA GLY A 255 15.27 21.61 -10.76
C GLY A 255 13.76 21.46 -10.68
N ASP A 256 13.06 22.28 -11.46
CA ASP A 256 11.61 22.20 -11.64
C ASP A 256 11.29 21.73 -13.07
N MET A 257 10.64 20.58 -13.20
CA MET A 257 10.28 19.98 -14.49
C MET A 257 9.32 20.84 -15.31
N PHE A 258 8.58 21.76 -14.66
CA PHE A 258 7.71 22.71 -15.34
C PHE A 258 8.48 23.90 -15.92
N GLU A 259 9.70 24.16 -15.45
CA GLU A 259 10.57 25.20 -16.02
C GLU A 259 11.45 24.64 -17.14
N SER A 260 12.18 23.55 -16.87
CA SER A 260 13.05 22.91 -17.85
C SER A 260 13.39 21.47 -17.48
N VAL A 261 13.57 20.60 -18.47
CA VAL A 261 14.05 19.23 -18.27
C VAL A 261 15.45 19.10 -18.92
N PRO A 262 16.44 18.50 -18.23
CA PRO A 262 17.77 18.27 -18.78
C PRO A 262 17.75 17.50 -20.11
N PRO A 263 18.64 17.84 -21.07
CA PRO A 263 18.68 17.15 -22.36
C PRO A 263 19.15 15.70 -22.18
N ALA A 264 18.38 14.76 -22.72
CA ALA A 264 18.71 13.34 -22.82
C ALA A 264 18.07 12.75 -24.08
N ASN A 265 18.44 11.52 -24.46
CA ASN A 265 17.81 10.84 -25.60
C ASN A 265 16.40 10.35 -25.28
N ALA A 266 16.14 10.04 -24.01
CA ALA A 266 14.82 9.67 -23.51
C ALA A 266 14.52 10.37 -22.18
N VAL A 267 13.24 10.69 -21.97
CA VAL A 267 12.69 11.12 -20.69
C VAL A 267 11.90 9.95 -20.12
N PHE A 268 12.19 9.59 -18.88
CA PHE A 268 11.46 8.58 -18.13
C PHE A 268 10.62 9.28 -17.06
N LEU A 269 9.32 8.98 -17.05
CA LEU A 269 8.35 9.50 -16.09
C LEU A 269 7.63 8.31 -15.48
N LYS A 270 8.07 7.89 -14.31
CA LYS A 270 7.39 6.86 -13.52
C LYS A 270 6.32 7.51 -12.66
N VAL A 271 5.06 7.16 -12.90
CA VAL A 271 3.96 7.52 -11.99
C VAL A 271 3.92 6.48 -10.88
N CYS A 272 4.07 6.93 -9.62
CA CYS A 272 3.82 6.14 -8.42
C CYS A 272 2.40 6.41 -7.91
#